data_AF-A0A1I0FLX8-F1
#
_entry.id   AF-A0A1I0FLX8-F1
#
_cell.length_a   1.000
_cell.length_b   1.000
_cell.length_c   1.000
_cell.angle_alpha   90.00
_cell.angle_beta   90.00
_cell.angle_gamma   90.00
#
_symmetry.space_group_name_H-M   'P 1'
#
loop_
_entity.id
_entity.type
_entity.pdbx_description
1 polymer ?
#
loop_
_entity_poly.entity_id
_entity_poly.type
_entity_poly.pdbx_seq_one_letter_code
_entity_poly.pdbx_strand_id
1 'polypeptide(L)'
;MRFDSKKDLWLGLLIWISIGGGLIASIMSKAWFAIILMLGTAGFIGWIWFGTRYYISGENLIVKCGPFSERILIKDIKSIKKHVIRFHLQHFLLIGLK
;
A
#
# COMPACT_ATOMS: atom_id res chain seq x y z
N MET A 1 1.98 -18.06 -13.21
CA MET A 1 3.20 -17.63 -12.48
C MET A 1 2.79 -16.64 -11.40
N ARG A 2 3.33 -16.72 -10.17
CA ARG A 2 2.98 -15.76 -9.11
C ARG A 2 3.84 -14.51 -9.27
N PHE A 3 3.21 -13.35 -9.35
CA PHE A 3 3.89 -12.06 -9.32
C PHE A 3 3.50 -11.39 -8.02
N ASP A 4 4.39 -11.42 -7.03
CA ASP A 4 4.21 -10.59 -5.85
C ASP A 4 4.42 -9.14 -6.25
N SER A 5 3.40 -8.31 -6.02
CA SER A 5 3.56 -6.86 -6.10
C SER A 5 4.68 -6.47 -5.14
N LYS A 6 5.65 -5.68 -5.60
CA LYS A 6 6.64 -5.05 -4.72
C LYS A 6 5.88 -4.12 -3.79
N LYS A 7 5.48 -4.68 -2.63
CA LYS A 7 4.95 -3.89 -1.53
C LYS A 7 6.11 -3.01 -1.08
N ASP A 8 5.94 -1.70 -1.22
CA ASP A 8 6.96 -0.76 -0.77
C ASP A 8 6.94 -0.76 0.76
N LEU A 9 7.85 -1.54 1.35
CA LEU A 9 7.96 -1.67 2.80
C LEU A 9 8.16 -0.31 3.48
N TRP A 10 8.73 0.65 2.75
CA TRP A 10 8.95 2.02 3.21
C TRP A 10 7.63 2.78 3.40
N LEU A 11 6.69 2.64 2.46
CA LEU A 11 5.32 3.18 2.62
C LEU A 11 4.61 2.52 3.79
N GLY A 12 4.76 1.19 3.94
CA GLY A 12 4.17 0.47 5.07
C GLY A 12 4.69 0.99 6.40
N LEU A 13 6.01 1.19 6.49
CA LEU A 13 6.65 1.73 7.68
C LEU A 13 6.16 3.16 8.00
N LEU A 14 6.05 4.02 6.98
CA LEU A 14 5.53 5.39 7.15
C LEU A 14 4.09 5.40 7.74
N ILE A 15 3.24 4.53 7.21
CA ILE A 15 1.84 4.40 7.65
C ILE A 15 1.78 3.87 9.10
N TRP A 16 2.55 2.82 9.42
CA TRP A 16 2.60 2.25 10.76
C TRP A 16 3.18 3.21 11.81
N ILE A 17 4.18 4.02 11.45
CA ILE A 17 4.73 5.05 12.34
C ILE A 17 3.68 6.11 12.66
N SER A 18 2.93 6.58 11.65
CA SER A 18 1.87 7.58 11.85
C SER A 18 0.77 7.07 12.78
N ILE A 19 0.31 5.84 12.56
CA ILE A 19 -0.72 5.20 13.39
C ILE A 19 -0.19 4.94 14.81
N GLY A 20 1.04 4.43 14.94
CA GLY A 20 1.69 4.17 16.22
C GLY A 20 1.88 5.44 17.05
N GLY A 21 2.29 6.54 16.41
CA GLY A 21 2.39 7.84 17.07
C GLY A 21 1.04 8.34 17.60
N GLY A 22 -0.02 8.21 16.79
CA GLY A 22 -1.39 8.54 17.21
C GLY A 22 -1.90 7.68 18.36
N LEU A 23 -1.52 6.40 18.39
CA LEU A 23 -1.86 5.48 19.48
C LEU A 23 -1.17 5.87 20.79
N ILE A 24 0.13 6.17 20.75
CA ILE A 24 0.91 6.61 21.93
C ILE A 24 0.32 7.90 22.51
N ALA A 25 0.01 8.88 21.66
CA ALA A 25 -0.62 10.13 22.09
C ALA A 25 -1.99 9.87 22.75
N SER A 26 -2.80 8.98 22.18
CA SER A 26 -4.11 8.62 22.72
C SER A 26 -4.03 7.92 24.08
N ILE A 27 -3.00 7.08 24.29
CA ILE A 27 -2.72 6.43 25.58
C ILE A 27 -2.34 7.47 26.64
N MET A 28 -1.47 8.44 26.30
CA MET A 28 -1.08 9.52 27.21
C MET A 28 -2.29 10.37 27.65
N SER A 29 -3.22 10.64 26.72
CA SER A 29 -4.45 11.38 27.01
C SER A 29 -5.56 10.54 27.66
N LYS A 30 -5.35 9.23 27.89
CA LYS A 30 -6.35 8.26 28.40
C LYS A 30 -7.67 8.28 27.62
N ALA A 31 -7.62 8.62 26.34
CA ALA A 31 -8.80 8.72 25.49
C ALA A 31 -9.18 7.33 24.96
N TRP A 32 -9.93 6.57 25.77
CA TRP A 32 -10.34 5.19 25.46
C TRP A 32 -11.03 5.05 24.09
N PHE A 33 -11.87 6.03 23.71
CA PHE A 33 -12.53 6.04 22.41
C PHE A 33 -11.53 6.17 21.24
N ALA A 34 -10.54 7.05 21.37
CA ALA A 34 -9.50 7.23 20.37
C ALA A 34 -8.62 5.99 20.20
N ILE A 35 -8.33 5.29 21.30
CA ILE A 35 -7.55 4.03 21.29
C ILE A 35 -8.29 2.95 20.50
N ILE A 36 -9.60 2.76 20.76
CA ILE A 36 -10.43 1.77 20.03
C ILE A 36 -10.46 2.12 18.54
N LEU A 37 -10.62 3.40 18.20
CA LEU A 37 -10.70 3.86 16.82
C LEU A 37 -9.37 3.66 16.08
N MET A 38 -8.23 3.95 16.74
CA MET A 38 -6.88 3.71 16.23
C MET A 38 -6.57 2.22 16.04
N LEU A 39 -7.01 1.35 16.95
CA LEU A 39 -6.87 -0.10 16.79
C LEU A 39 -7.69 -0.62 15.60
N GLY A 40 -8.91 -0.11 15.44
CA GLY A 40 -9.77 -0.43 14.30
C GLY A 40 -9.13 -0.03 12.96
N THR A 41 -8.58 1.18 12.87
CA THR A 41 -7.89 1.64 11.66
C THR A 41 -6.61 0.87 11.38
N ALA A 42 -5.79 0.60 12.40
CA ALA A 42 -4.58 -0.23 12.27
C ALA A 42 -4.91 -1.63 11.73
N GLY A 43 -5.93 -2.27 12.29
CA GLY A 43 -6.40 -3.59 11.84
C GLY A 43 -6.92 -3.56 10.40
N PHE A 44 -7.73 -2.56 10.05
CA PHE A 44 -8.28 -2.41 8.70
C PHE A 44 -7.18 -2.19 7.64
N ILE A 45 -6.21 -1.31 7.95
CA ILE A 45 -5.08 -1.02 7.07
C ILE A 45 -4.17 -2.23 6.94
N GLY A 46 -3.86 -2.91 8.05
CA GLY A 46 -3.11 -4.16 8.04
C GLY A 46 -3.78 -5.22 7.17
N TRP A 47 -5.10 -5.37 7.28
CA TRP A 47 -5.87 -6.31 6.49
C TRP A 47 -5.77 -6.03 4.98
N ILE A 48 -5.91 -4.77 4.57
CA ILE A 48 -5.72 -4.35 3.18
C ILE A 48 -4.28 -4.64 2.73
N TRP A 49 -3.30 -4.32 3.56
CA TRP A 49 -1.87 -4.48 3.26
C TRP A 49 -1.46 -5.93 3.00
N PHE A 50 -1.91 -6.86 3.84
CA PHE A 50 -1.64 -8.31 3.68
C PHE A 50 -2.51 -8.94 2.59
N GLY A 51 -3.66 -8.35 2.31
CA GLY A 51 -4.63 -8.81 1.32
C GLY A 51 -4.23 -8.61 -0.13
N THR A 52 -3.29 -7.69 -0.42
CA THR A 52 -2.89 -7.38 -1.79
C THR A 52 -1.95 -8.45 -2.36
N ARG A 53 -2.48 -9.32 -3.22
CA ARG A 53 -1.74 -10.36 -3.95
C ARG A 53 -2.24 -10.48 -5.39
N TYR A 54 -1.30 -10.62 -6.32
CA TYR A 54 -1.59 -10.80 -7.73
C TYR A 54 -1.30 -12.26 -8.10
N TYR A 55 -2.29 -12.93 -8.67
CA TYR A 55 -2.16 -14.29 -9.16
C TYR A 55 -2.37 -14.29 -10.67
N ILE A 56 -1.34 -14.70 -11.43
CA ILE A 56 -1.46 -14.91 -12.88
C ILE A 56 -1.62 -16.41 -13.13
N SER A 57 -2.80 -16.82 -13.58
CA SER A 57 -3.13 -18.21 -13.87
C SER A 57 -3.60 -18.35 -15.33
N GLY A 58 -2.69 -18.73 -16.22
CA GLY A 58 -2.98 -18.94 -17.64
C GLY A 58 -3.56 -17.69 -18.30
N GLU A 59 -4.83 -17.75 -18.68
CA GLU A 59 -5.57 -16.67 -19.34
C GLU A 59 -6.21 -15.65 -18.38
N ASN A 60 -6.13 -15.87 -17.06
CA ASN A 60 -6.78 -15.06 -16.03
C ASN A 60 -5.75 -14.32 -15.16
N LEU A 61 -5.91 -13.00 -15.08
CA LEU A 61 -5.25 -12.13 -14.12
C LEU A 61 -6.19 -11.93 -12.91
N ILE A 62 -5.86 -12.55 -11.78
CA ILE A 62 -6.64 -12.41 -10.55
C ILE A 62 -5.93 -11.39 -9.66
N VAL A 63 -6.57 -10.24 -9.46
CA VAL A 63 -6.12 -9.20 -8.54
C VAL A 63 -6.88 -9.39 -7.24
N LYS A 64 -6.19 -9.77 -6.17
CA LYS A 64 -6.76 -9.76 -4.82
C LYS A 64 -6.26 -8.53 -4.09
N CYS A 65 -7.17 -7.71 -3.61
CA CYS A 65 -6.93 -6.55 -2.75
C CYS A 65 -7.77 -6.72 -1.49
N GLY A 66 -7.28 -7.52 -0.53
CA GLY A 66 -8.02 -7.79 0.71
C GLY A 66 -9.30 -8.60 0.45
N PRO A 67 -10.48 -8.13 0.88
CA PRO A 67 -11.75 -8.83 0.65
C PRO A 67 -12.22 -8.73 -0.81
N PHE A 68 -11.68 -7.78 -1.58
CA PHE A 68 -12.04 -7.60 -2.98
C PHE A 68 -11.15 -8.47 -3.85
N SER A 69 -11.77 -9.41 -4.57
CA SER A 69 -11.11 -10.26 -5.56
C SER A 69 -11.67 -9.90 -6.93
N GLU A 70 -10.86 -9.25 -7.74
CA GLU A 70 -11.19 -8.94 -9.12
C GLU A 70 -10.54 -9.99 -10.04
N ARG A 71 -11.30 -10.46 -11.03
CA ARG A 71 -10.81 -11.38 -12.06
C ARG A 71 -10.88 -10.67 -13.39
N ILE A 72 -9.72 -10.43 -13.99
CA ILE A 72 -9.58 -9.79 -15.29
C ILE A 72 -9.09 -10.86 -16.26
N LEU A 73 -9.85 -11.12 -17.31
CA LEU A 73 -9.41 -11.98 -18.41
C LEU A 73 -8.34 -11.24 -19.21
N ILE A 74 -7.22 -11.90 -19.53
CA ILE A 74 -6.14 -11.29 -20.32
C ILE A 74 -6.65 -10.87 -21.71
N LYS A 75 -7.65 -11.59 -22.25
CA LYS A 75 -8.33 -11.28 -23.52
C LYS A 75 -9.08 -9.94 -23.49
N ASP A 76 -9.52 -9.48 -22.32
CA ASP A 76 -10.17 -8.17 -22.15
C ASP A 76 -9.17 -7.01 -22.04
N ILE A 77 -7.88 -7.30 -21.88
CA ILE A 77 -6.84 -6.27 -21.77
C ILE A 77 -6.58 -5.69 -23.17
N LYS A 78 -7.29 -4.61 -23.47
CA LYS A 78 -7.21 -3.91 -24.76
C LYS A 78 -5.87 -3.18 -25.00
N SER A 79 -5.18 -2.78 -23.93
CA SER A 79 -3.90 -2.08 -24.01
C SER A 79 -3.13 -2.18 -22.69
N ILE A 80 -1.82 -2.43 -22.76
CA ILE A 80 -0.92 -2.43 -21.60
C ILE A 80 0.00 -1.22 -21.73
N LYS A 81 -0.13 -0.27 -20.80
CA LYS A 81 0.72 0.93 -20.77
C LYS A 81 1.76 0.81 -19.66
N LYS A 82 3.02 0.60 -20.03
CA LYS A 82 4.13 0.55 -19.08
C LYS A 82 4.54 1.96 -18.69
N HIS A 83 4.16 2.38 -17.50
CA HIS A 83 4.71 3.60 -16.91
C HIS A 83 6.02 3.26 -16.19
N VAL A 84 7.16 3.59 -16.81
CA VAL A 84 8.45 3.59 -16.12
C VAL A 84 8.50 4.85 -15.27
N ILE A 85 8.12 4.74 -14.00
CA ILE A 85 8.34 5.82 -13.04
C ILE A 85 9.84 5.84 -12.75
N ARG A 86 10.57 6.72 -13.45
CA ARG A 86 11.97 7.00 -13.16
C ARG A 86 12.02 7.97 -11.99
N PHE A 87 11.96 7.42 -10.77
CA PHE A 87 12.26 8.16 -9.55
C PHE A 87 13.78 8.37 -9.48
N HIS A 88 14.29 9.40 -10.17
CA HIS A 88 15.71 9.74 -10.14
C HIS A 88 15.91 11.25 -10.07
N LEU A 89 16.19 11.71 -8.85
CA LEU A 89 17.12 12.80 -8.52
C LEU A 89 17.19 13.99 -9.51
N GLN A 90 16.11 14.78 -9.63
CA GLN A 90 16.23 16.14 -10.21
C GLN A 90 16.19 17.26 -9.17
N HIS A 91 15.89 16.95 -7.90
CA HIS A 91 15.82 17.97 -6.85
C HIS A 91 17.20 18.41 -6.28
N PHE A 92 18.29 17.70 -6.58
CA PHE A 92 19.61 18.01 -5.99
C PHE A 92 20.48 18.95 -6.87
N LEU A 93 20.23 19.03 -8.18
CA LEU A 93 21.09 19.80 -9.09
C LEU A 93 20.76 21.30 -9.15
N LEU A 94 19.59 21.73 -8.65
CA LEU A 94 19.19 23.15 -8.64
C LEU A 94 19.62 23.90 -7.37
N ILE A 95 20.14 23.22 -6.34
CA ILE A 95 20.50 23.84 -5.05
C ILE A 95 22.03 24.04 -4.93
N GLY A 96 22.84 23.39 -5.77
CA GLY A 96 24.30 23.52 -5.76
C GLY A 96 24.88 24.62 -6.64
N LEU A 97 24.04 25.48 -7.22
CA LEU A 97 24.48 26.56 -8.13
C LEU A 97 23.96 27.95 -7.71
N LYS A 98 23.78 28.16 -6.39
CA LYS A 98 23.50 29.48 -5.84
C LYS A 98 24.38 29.76 -4.63
#